data_AF-A0A832ZIQ2-F1
#
_entry.id   AF-A0A832ZIQ2-F1
#
_cell.length_a   1.000
_cell.length_b   1.000
_cell.length_c   1.000
_cell.angle_alpha   90.00
_cell.angle_beta   90.00
_cell.angle_gamma   90.00
#
_symmetry.space_group_name_H-M   'P 1'
#
loop_
_entity.id
_entity.type
_entity.pdbx_description
1 polymer ?
#
loop_
_entity_poly.entity_id
_entity_poly.type
_entity_poly.pdbx_seq_one_letter_code
_entity_poly.pdbx_strand_id
1 'polypeptide(L)'
;MVVMVEIKKENFLVIGKTENVEIDVDTFLCKGCGICVELCPRKVFEWSKELSERGVHYPVPAHADKCVRCKLCELLCPDFAMAVRW
;
A
#
# COMPACT_ATOMS: atom_id res chain seq x y z
N MET A 1 -13.80 7.65 -18.05
CA MET A 1 -13.54 6.19 -18.02
C MET A 1 -13.34 5.83 -16.56
N VAL A 2 -13.99 4.78 -16.05
CA VAL A 2 -13.83 4.37 -14.65
C VAL A 2 -12.52 3.59 -14.55
N VAL A 3 -11.56 4.07 -13.77
CA VAL A 3 -10.33 3.32 -13.47
C VAL A 3 -10.68 2.26 -12.44
N MET A 4 -10.38 0.99 -12.74
CA MET A 4 -10.60 -0.11 -11.81
C MET A 4 -9.35 -0.32 -10.95
N VAL A 5 -9.54 -0.38 -9.64
CA VAL A 5 -8.51 -0.79 -8.68
C VAL A 5 -8.82 -2.22 -8.22
N GLU A 6 -7.91 -3.15 -8.50
CA GLU A 6 -7.97 -4.50 -7.95
C GLU A 6 -7.18 -4.55 -6.64
N ILE A 7 -7.84 -5.00 -5.56
CA ILE A 7 -7.18 -5.29 -4.28
C ILE A 7 -7.12 -6.79 -4.06
N LYS A 8 -5.94 -7.31 -3.79
CA LYS A 8 -5.70 -8.75 -3.52
C LYS A 8 -4.79 -8.91 -2.31
N LYS A 9 -4.93 -10.04 -1.61
CA LYS A 9 -4.01 -10.46 -0.55
C LYS A 9 -3.50 -11.87 -0.87
N GLU A 10 -2.19 -12.00 -1.03
CA GLU A 10 -1.51 -13.26 -1.33
C GLU A 10 -0.42 -13.47 -0.28
N ASN A 11 -0.65 -14.42 0.63
CA ASN A 11 0.17 -14.59 1.83
C ASN A 11 0.26 -13.26 2.61
N PHE A 12 1.48 -12.73 2.77
CA PHE A 12 1.75 -11.46 3.45
C PHE A 12 1.70 -10.26 2.53
N LEU A 13 1.47 -10.43 1.22
CA LEU A 13 1.43 -9.31 0.27
C LEU A 13 0.01 -8.83 0.06
N VAL A 14 -0.23 -7.56 0.36
CA VAL A 14 -1.46 -6.85 0.04
C VAL A 14 -1.17 -5.94 -1.14
N ILE A 15 -1.88 -6.19 -2.24
CA ILE A 15 -1.59 -5.65 -3.56
C ILE A 15 -2.74 -4.77 -3.99
N GLY A 16 -2.44 -3.54 -4.41
CA GLY A 16 -3.36 -2.66 -5.12
C GLY A 16 -2.87 -2.40 -6.53
N LYS A 17 -3.68 -2.77 -7.51
CA LYS A 17 -3.29 -2.79 -8.92
C LYS A 17 -4.29 -2.07 -9.81
N THR A 18 -3.75 -1.36 -10.80
CA THR A 18 -4.47 -0.78 -11.95
C THR A 18 -3.73 -1.16 -13.23
N GLU A 19 -4.18 -0.69 -14.40
CA GLU A 19 -3.41 -0.88 -15.64
C GLU A 19 -2.06 -0.14 -15.66
N ASN A 20 -1.84 0.86 -14.79
CA ASN A 20 -0.66 1.73 -14.83
C ASN A 20 0.32 1.56 -13.66
N VAL A 21 -0.10 0.87 -12.60
CA VAL A 21 0.68 0.75 -11.37
C VAL A 21 0.24 -0.46 -10.54
N GLU A 22 1.21 -1.08 -9.90
CA GLU A 22 1.05 -2.10 -8.86
C GLU A 22 1.77 -1.64 -7.60
N ILE A 23 1.08 -1.70 -6.46
CA ILE A 23 1.61 -1.30 -5.15
C ILE A 23 1.45 -2.49 -4.21
N ASP A 24 2.56 -2.97 -3.68
CA ASP A 24 2.58 -4.07 -2.71
C ASP A 24 2.87 -3.53 -1.32
N VAL A 25 2.23 -4.12 -0.32
CA VAL A 25 2.52 -3.95 1.10
C VAL A 25 2.75 -5.33 1.71
N ASP A 26 3.95 -5.58 2.20
CA ASP A 26 4.30 -6.77 2.97
C ASP A 26 3.86 -6.59 4.43
N THR A 27 2.81 -7.30 4.83
CA THR A 27 2.19 -7.23 6.16
C THR A 27 3.03 -7.88 7.25
N PHE A 28 3.99 -8.74 6.87
CA PHE A 28 4.96 -9.33 7.79
C PHE A 28 6.08 -8.34 8.12
N LEU A 29 6.51 -7.53 7.16
CA LEU A 29 7.49 -6.45 7.42
C LEU A 29 6.85 -5.20 8.03
N CYS A 30 5.63 -4.86 7.62
CA CYS A 30 4.92 -3.68 8.10
C CYS A 30 4.69 -3.73 9.62
N LYS A 31 5.04 -2.62 10.30
CA LYS A 31 4.79 -2.44 11.74
C LYS A 31 3.67 -1.45 12.07
N GLY A 32 2.86 -1.08 11.09
CA GLY A 32 1.68 -0.21 11.30
C GLY A 32 2.00 1.24 11.67
N CYS A 33 3.17 1.78 11.26
CA CYS A 33 3.60 3.13 11.67
C CYS A 33 2.82 4.30 11.01
N GLY A 34 2.10 4.05 9.91
CA GLY A 34 1.23 5.04 9.27
C GLY A 34 1.89 6.12 8.42
N ILE A 35 3.23 6.15 8.33
CA ILE A 35 3.98 7.15 7.55
C ILE A 35 3.49 7.25 6.09
N CYS A 36 3.28 6.11 5.43
CA CYS A 36 2.79 6.08 4.05
C CYS A 36 1.33 6.56 3.91
N VAL A 37 0.48 6.30 4.91
CA VAL A 37 -0.92 6.76 4.92
C VAL A 37 -0.98 8.28 5.07
N GLU A 38 -0.19 8.82 6.00
CA GLU A 38 -0.18 10.25 6.30
C GLU A 38 0.47 11.08 5.19
N LEU A 39 1.67 10.69 4.76
CA LEU A 39 2.51 11.51 3.88
C LEU A 39 2.22 11.32 2.40
N CYS A 40 1.43 10.32 1.99
CA CYS A 40 1.04 10.19 0.60
C CYS A 40 0.19 11.42 0.17
N PRO A 41 0.70 12.30 -0.73
CA PRO A 41 -0.02 13.51 -1.11
C PRO A 41 -1.28 13.21 -1.94
N ARG A 42 -1.41 11.98 -2.44
CA ARG A 42 -2.53 11.49 -3.23
C ARG A 42 -3.54 10.68 -2.43
N LYS A 43 -3.26 10.45 -1.13
CA LYS A 43 -4.11 9.66 -0.22
C LYS A 43 -4.49 8.32 -0.84
N VAL A 44 -3.47 7.56 -1.25
CA VAL A 44 -3.61 6.25 -1.90
C VAL A 44 -4.07 5.17 -0.92
N PHE A 45 -3.68 5.30 0.34
CA PHE A 45 -3.79 4.23 1.33
C PHE A 45 -4.95 4.45 2.30
N GLU A 46 -5.67 3.37 2.60
CA GLU A 46 -6.59 3.25 3.74
C GLU A 46 -5.99 2.30 4.78
N TRP A 47 -6.54 2.28 6.00
CA TRP A 47 -6.16 1.29 7.00
C TRP A 47 -6.90 -0.03 6.78
N SER A 48 -6.21 -1.16 6.96
CA SER A 48 -6.83 -2.48 6.97
C SER A 48 -7.88 -2.58 8.08
N LYS A 49 -8.96 -3.34 7.86
CA LYS A 49 -9.93 -3.67 8.91
C LYS A 49 -9.43 -4.80 9.82
N GLU A 50 -8.57 -5.66 9.30
CA GLU A 50 -7.95 -6.78 9.99
C GLU A 50 -6.54 -6.44 10.48
N LEU A 51 -6.07 -7.19 11.50
CA LEU A 51 -4.71 -7.13 11.97
C LEU A 51 -3.81 -8.05 11.13
N SER A 52 -2.55 -7.65 10.93
CA SER A 52 -1.52 -8.53 10.37
C SER A 52 -1.05 -9.57 11.37
N GLU A 53 -0.14 -10.42 10.92
CA GLU A 53 0.60 -11.42 11.69
C GLU A 53 1.38 -10.81 12.87
N ARG A 54 1.62 -9.49 12.83
CA ARG A 54 2.30 -8.73 13.89
C ARG A 54 1.34 -7.98 14.81
N GLY A 55 0.03 -8.20 14.66
CA GLY A 55 -0.99 -7.58 15.51
C GLY A 55 -1.21 -6.09 15.24
N VAL A 56 -0.89 -5.61 14.02
CA VAL A 56 -1.04 -4.20 13.63
C VAL A 56 -1.97 -4.04 12.45
N HIS A 57 -2.67 -2.91 12.37
CA HIS A 57 -3.31 -2.49 11.12
C HIS A 57 -2.23 -2.06 10.12
N TYR A 58 -2.40 -2.44 8.86
CA TYR A 58 -1.47 -2.16 7.77
C TYR A 58 -2.16 -1.30 6.69
N PRO A 59 -1.40 -0.56 5.88
CA PRO A 59 -1.96 0.24 4.80
C PRO A 59 -2.45 -0.65 3.65
N VAL A 60 -3.66 -0.39 3.15
CA VAL A 60 -4.23 -0.99 1.95
C VAL A 60 -4.20 0.06 0.84
N PRO A 61 -3.58 -0.20 -0.32
CA PRO A 61 -3.53 0.71 -1.47
C PRO A 61 -4.89 0.80 -2.22
N ALA A 62 -5.96 1.14 -1.51
CA ALA A 62 -7.35 1.18 -1.98
C ALA A 62 -7.60 2.17 -3.13
N HIS A 63 -6.74 3.17 -3.29
CA HIS A 63 -6.82 4.17 -4.35
C HIS A 63 -5.56 4.20 -5.22
N ALA A 64 -5.10 3.02 -5.66
CA ALA A 64 -3.93 2.89 -6.53
C ALA A 64 -4.06 3.70 -7.84
N ASP A 65 -5.28 3.97 -8.30
CA ASP A 65 -5.61 4.86 -9.43
C ASP A 65 -5.11 6.30 -9.24
N LYS A 66 -4.96 6.77 -7.99
CA LYS A 66 -4.46 8.11 -7.68
C LYS A 66 -2.93 8.18 -7.62
N CYS A 67 -2.25 7.04 -7.65
CA CYS A 67 -0.80 6.97 -7.50
C CYS A 67 -0.09 7.55 -8.72
N VAL A 68 0.86 8.46 -8.47
CA VAL A 68 1.68 9.11 -9.50
C VAL A 68 3.10 8.54 -9.57
N ARG A 69 3.33 7.36 -8.97
CA ARG A 69 4.61 6.62 -9.00
C ARG A 69 5.81 7.40 -8.45
N CYS A 70 5.58 8.29 -7.49
CA CYS A 70 6.63 9.12 -6.87
C CYS A 70 7.58 8.37 -5.93
N LYS A 71 7.26 7.11 -5.55
CA LYS A 71 8.03 6.25 -4.63
C LYS A 71 8.28 6.81 -3.22
N LEU A 72 7.68 7.92 -2.82
CA LEU A 72 7.83 8.47 -1.46
C LEU A 72 7.46 7.45 -0.36
N CYS A 73 6.42 6.65 -0.58
CA CYS A 73 5.99 5.63 0.37
C CYS A 73 7.06 4.53 0.53
N GLU A 74 7.78 4.16 -0.53
CA GLU A 74 8.91 3.21 -0.45
C GLU A 74 10.09 3.86 0.28
N LEU A 75 10.47 5.08 -0.12
CA LEU A 75 11.64 5.78 0.41
C LEU A 75 11.53 6.08 1.91
N LEU A 76 10.31 6.35 2.39
CA LEU A 76 10.06 6.71 3.79
C LEU A 76 9.68 5.50 4.65
N CYS A 77 9.49 4.31 4.07
CA CYS A 77 9.17 3.13 4.85
C CYS A 77 10.43 2.64 5.59
N PRO A 78 10.47 2.70 6.93
CA PRO A 78 11.67 2.35 7.69
C PRO A 78 11.98 0.85 7.68
N ASP A 79 11.02 0.01 7.26
CA ASP A 79 11.12 -1.45 7.24
C ASP A 79 11.09 -2.03 5.82
N PHE A 80 11.14 -1.17 4.78
CA PHE A 80 11.07 -1.57 3.37
C PHE A 80 9.87 -2.47 3.02
N ALA A 81 8.75 -2.27 3.73
CA ALA A 81 7.56 -3.12 3.66
C ALA A 81 6.66 -2.84 2.45
N MET A 82 7.09 -2.05 1.47
CA MET A 82 6.27 -1.73 0.30
C MET A 82 7.08 -1.43 -0.94
N ALA A 83 6.49 -1.70 -2.10
CA ALA A 83 7.09 -1.49 -3.41
C ALA A 83 6.05 -0.92 -4.39
N VAL A 84 6.45 0.02 -5.24
CA VAL A 84 5.65 0.54 -6.36
C VAL A 84 6.31 0.14 -7.68
N ARG A 85 5.55 -0.52 -8.55
CA ARG A 85 5.97 -1.01 -9.88
C ARG A 85 4.99 -0.54 -10.95
N TRP A 86 5.45 -0.46 -12.19
CA TRP A 86 4.66 -0.06 -13.36
C TRP A 86 5.24 -0.66 -14.63
#